data_AF-A0A5S4TFR3-F1
#
_entry.id   AF-A0A5S4TFR3-F1
#
_cell.length_a   1.000
_cell.length_b   1.000
_cell.length_c   1.000
_cell.angle_alpha   90.00
_cell.angle_beta   90.00
_cell.angle_gamma   90.00
#
_symmetry.space_group_name_H-M   'P 1'
#
loop_
_entity.id
_entity.type
_entity.pdbx_description
1 polymer ?
#
loop_
_entity_poly.entity_id
_entity_poly.type
_entity_poly.pdbx_seq_one_letter_code
_entity_poly.pdbx_strand_id
1 'polypeptide(L)' 'MAFSKEIADKILEFAALEPTIPVGVGHDFQTDVFDQDDVLDTAKYLISTGQIKAKIENHYYNGLVNIAFRQ' A
#
# COMPACT_ATOMS: atom_id res chain seq x y z
N MET A 1 5.82 14.55 -0.85
CA MET A 1 5.10 14.32 -2.11
C MET A 1 6.05 13.71 -3.13
N ALA A 2 6.50 12.50 -2.86
CA ALA A 2 7.25 11.71 -3.82
C ALA A 2 6.38 10.52 -4.20
N PHE A 3 5.66 10.68 -5.32
CA PHE A 3 5.00 9.56 -5.97
C PHE A 3 6.10 8.69 -6.60
N SER A 4 6.20 7.43 -6.17
CA SER A 4 7.13 6.46 -6.75
C SER A 4 6.39 5.49 -7.65
N LYS A 5 6.75 5.49 -8.94
CA LYS A 5 6.12 4.59 -9.93
C LYS A 5 6.38 3.13 -9.61
N GLU A 6 7.58 2.79 -9.12
CA GLU A 6 7.93 1.42 -8.75
C GLU A 6 7.08 0.90 -7.59
N ILE A 7 6.86 1.75 -6.57
CA ILE A 7 5.98 1.43 -5.45
C ILE A 7 4.53 1.31 -5.94
N ALA A 8 4.11 2.21 -6.82
CA ALA A 8 2.76 2.19 -7.38
C ALA A 8 2.48 0.90 -8.16
N ASP A 9 3.42 0.47 -9.02
CA ASP A 9 3.30 -0.77 -9.78
C ASP A 9 3.21 -1.98 -8.85
N LYS A 10 4.03 -2.07 -7.79
CA LYS A 10 3.92 -3.16 -6.80
C LYS A 10 2.60 -3.17 -6.04
N ILE A 11 2.12 -2.00 -5.61
CA ILE A 11 0.82 -1.88 -4.93
C ILE A 11 -0.30 -2.32 -5.86
N LEU A 12 -0.25 -1.94 -7.13
CA LEU A 12 -1.23 -2.33 -8.14
C LEU A 12 -1.17 -3.82 -8.49
N GLU A 13 0.00 -4.42 -8.55
CA GLU A 13 0.16 -5.87 -8.71
C GLU A 13 -0.48 -6.62 -7.54
N PHE A 14 -0.24 -6.18 -6.29
CA PHE A 14 -0.90 -6.75 -5.12
C PHE A 14 -2.42 -6.53 -5.14
N ALA A 15 -2.88 -5.34 -5.53
CA ALA A 15 -4.30 -5.05 -5.71
C ALA A 15 -4.93 -5.96 -6.78
N ALA A 16 -4.22 -6.25 -7.87
CA ALA A 16 -4.70 -7.18 -8.90
C ALA A 16 -4.76 -8.63 -8.41
N LEU A 17 -3.95 -8.99 -7.41
CA LEU A 17 -3.96 -10.30 -6.77
C LEU A 17 -5.09 -10.43 -5.72
N GLU A 18 -5.73 -9.34 -5.27
CA GLU A 18 -6.88 -9.31 -4.33
C GLU A 18 -7.97 -10.39 -4.55
N PRO A 19 -8.33 -10.79 -5.79
CA PRO A 19 -9.33 -11.85 -6.00
C PRO A 19 -8.88 -13.22 -5.48
N THR A 20 -7.57 -13.41 -5.29
CA THR A 20 -6.94 -14.66 -4.86
C THR A 20 -6.49 -14.65 -3.39
N ILE A 21 -6.42 -13.47 -2.78
CA ILE A 21 -5.96 -13.29 -1.38
C ILE A 21 -7.17 -13.21 -0.44
N PRO A 22 -7.13 -13.85 0.74
CA PRO A 22 -8.22 -13.78 1.71
C PRO A 22 -8.54 -12.34 2.15
N VAL A 23 -9.83 -12.09 2.43
CA VAL A 23 -10.32 -10.80 2.94
C VAL A 23 -9.64 -10.46 4.27
N GLY A 24 -9.12 -9.24 4.40
CA GLY A 24 -8.44 -8.77 5.62
C GLY A 24 -6.96 -9.10 5.71
N VAL A 25 -6.36 -9.65 4.65
CA VAL A 25 -4.89 -9.77 4.54
C VAL A 25 -4.34 -8.42 4.08
N GLY A 26 -3.89 -7.60 5.03
CA GLY A 26 -3.07 -6.43 4.71
C GLY A 26 -1.69 -6.88 4.27
N HIS A 27 -1.18 -6.28 3.20
CA HIS A 27 0.20 -6.51 2.81
C HIS A 27 1.07 -5.51 3.57
N ASP A 28 1.94 -6.05 4.42
CA ASP A 28 3.04 -5.30 4.98
C ASP A 28 4.01 -5.01 3.83
N PHE A 29 3.95 -3.81 3.26
CA PHE A 29 5.02 -3.26 2.43
C PHE A 29 6.22 -2.84 3.30
N GLN A 30 6.49 -3.61 4.35
CA GLN A 30 7.75 -3.62 5.08
C GLN A 30 8.81 -4.10 4.10
N THR A 31 9.47 -3.16 3.44
CA THR A 31 10.63 -3.51 2.65
C THR A 31 11.75 -2.59 3.09
N ASP A 32 12.90 -3.16 3.42
CA ASP A 32 14.17 -2.45 3.57
C ASP A 32 14.63 -1.77 2.24
N VAL A 33 13.80 -1.86 1.19
CA VAL A 33 14.06 -1.44 -0.19
C VAL A 33 13.35 -0.12 -0.54
N PHE A 34 12.30 0.28 0.19
CA PHE A 34 11.52 1.48 -0.11
C PHE A 34 11.29 2.33 1.14
N ASP A 35 11.39 3.65 0.96
CA ASP A 35 11.06 4.63 1.99
C ASP A 35 9.57 4.53 2.34
N GLN A 36 9.27 4.44 3.64
CA GLN A 36 7.90 4.31 4.13
C GLN A 36 7.08 5.58 3.87
N ASP A 37 7.70 6.76 3.83
CA ASP A 37 7.02 8.00 3.46
C ASP A 37 6.62 8.00 1.98
N ASP A 38 7.47 7.45 1.09
CA ASP A 38 7.17 7.28 -0.33
C ASP A 38 6.06 6.24 -0.55
N VAL A 39 6.06 5.15 0.24
CA VAL A 39 4.97 4.16 0.25
C VAL A 39 3.67 4.80 0.70
N LEU A 40 3.68 5.61 1.76
CA LEU A 40 2.52 6.31 2.27
C LEU A 40 1.95 7.30 1.24
N ASP A 41 2.80 8.14 0.66
CA ASP A 41 2.41 9.14 -0.34
C ASP A 41 1.84 8.46 -1.58
N THR A 42 2.48 7.39 -2.05
CA THR A 42 2.03 6.64 -3.24
C THR A 42 0.71 5.91 -2.98
N ALA A 43 0.57 5.24 -1.84
CA ALA A 43 -0.67 4.56 -1.46
C ALA A 43 -1.84 5.54 -1.34
N LYS A 44 -1.63 6.70 -0.70
CA LYS A 44 -2.63 7.77 -0.60
C LYS A 44 -3.04 8.26 -1.99
N TYR A 45 -2.08 8.44 -2.89
CA TYR A 45 -2.36 8.85 -4.26
C TYR A 45 -3.24 7.83 -4.98
N LEU A 46 -2.88 6.53 -4.95
CA LEU A 46 -3.64 5.47 -5.61
C LEU A 46 -5.07 5.29 -5.05
N ILE A 47 -5.25 5.47 -3.74
CA ILE A 47 -6.59 5.47 -3.11
C ILE A 47 -7.37 6.71 -3.54
N SER A 48 -6.74 7.89 -3.54
CA SER A 48 -7.38 9.16 -3.92
C SER A 48 -7.78 9.19 -5.40
N THR A 49 -7.03 8.52 -6.28
CA THR A 49 -7.37 8.40 -7.71
C THR A 49 -8.39 7.28 -7.97
N GLY A 50 -8.73 6.49 -6.95
CA GLY A 50 -9.66 5.36 -7.07
C GLY A 50 -9.08 4.16 -7.83
N GLN A 51 -7.76 4.11 -8.02
CA GLN A 51 -7.09 2.98 -8.68
C GLN A 51 -7.10 1.73 -7.80
N ILE A 52 -7.07 1.90 -6.47
CA ILE A 52 -7.19 0.81 -5.49
C ILE A 52 -8.22 1.15 -4.40
N LYS A 53 -8.80 0.14 -3.77
CA LYS A 53 -9.63 0.27 -2.57
C LYS A 53 -8.92 -0.40 -1.38
N ALA A 54 -8.05 0.37 -0.74
CA ALA A 54 -7.31 -0.07 0.43
C ALA A 54 -7.42 0.95 1.57
N LYS A 55 -7.20 0.48 2.79
CA LYS A 55 -7.06 1.31 3.99
C LYS A 55 -5.60 1.30 4.40
N ILE A 56 -5.04 2.48 4.65
CA ILE A 56 -3.67 2.60 5.15
C ILE A 56 -3.72 2.53 6.68
N GLU A 57 -3.02 1.56 7.26
CA GLU A 57 -2.85 1.41 8.70
C GLU A 57 -1.40 1.76 9.04
N ASN A 58 -1.23 2.92 9.71
CA ASN A 58 0.09 3.41 10.08
C ASN A 58 0.45 2.87 11.47
N HIS A 59 1.47 2.01 11.54
CA HIS A 59 1.96 1.48 12.80
C HIS A 59 2.92 2.51 13.42
N TYR A 60 2.33 3.46 14.16
CA TYR A 60 3.02 4.56 14.85
C TYR A 60 4.24 4.14 15.69
N TYR A 61 4.30 2.88 16.15
CA TYR A 61 5.39 2.37 16.99
C TYR A 61 6.64 1.94 16.21
N ASN A 62 6.51 1.58 14.93
CA ASN A 62 7.63 1.07 14.13
C ASN A 62 7.91 1.90 12.87
N GLY A 63 7.13 2.96 12.59
CA GLY A 63 7.27 3.74 11.37
C GLY A 63 6.90 2.97 10.11
N LEU A 64 6.06 1.94 10.24
CA LEU A 64 5.72 1.02 9.16
C LEU A 64 4.34 1.34 8.61
N VAL A 65 4.24 1.32 7.27
CA VAL A 65 3.00 1.52 6.54
C VAL A 65 2.44 0.17 6.13
N ASN A 66 1.33 -0.24 6.76
CA ASN A 66 0.54 -1.37 6.30
C ASN A 66 -0.56 -0.89 5.36
N ILE A 67 -0.76 -1.59 4.25
CA ILE A 67 -1.86 -1.32 3.31
C ILE A 67 -2.81 -2.52 3.35
N ALA A 68 -3.96 -2.30 3.98
CA ALA A 68 -5.02 -3.27 4.11
C ALA A 68 -5.96 -3.22 2.90
N PHE A 69 -5.88 -4.24 2.05
CA PHE A 69 -6.69 -4.42 0.86
C PHE A 69 -8.04 -5.09 1.23
N ARG A 70 -9.15 -4.64 0.62
CA ARG A 70 -10.55 -4.98 0.95
C ARG A 70 -11.07 -4.55 2.34
N GLN A 71 -12.19 -3.81 2.34
CA GLN A 71 -13.18 -3.75 3.41
C GLN A 71 -14.52 -4.23 2.88
#